data_AF-A0A498MLR7-F1
#
_entry.id   AF-A0A498MLR7-F1
#
_cell.length_a   1.000
_cell.length_b   1.000
_cell.length_c   1.000
_cell.angle_alpha   90.00
_cell.angle_beta   90.00
_cell.angle_gamma   90.00
#
_symmetry.space_group_name_H-M   'P 1'
#
loop_
_entity.id
_entity.type
_entity.pdbx_description
1 polymer ?
#
loop_
_entity_poly.entity_id
_entity_poly.type
_entity_poly.pdbx_seq_one_letter_code
_entity_poly.pdbx_strand_id
1 'polypeptide(L)'
;MELAKRKAFITSTRQTVREMKDHMTSPMAITVSEKKNRQTLMGGDGSRGPIWQPNADKYTRLDRELQTANSQFIEEQQPQQQLIAEQQDEQLELVSGTIGVLKNMSQRIGQELDEQAVMLDDFSHEMDSTQSRLDNVMKKLAKVSHMTSDRRQWCAIGILLAILFVVIILFIVL
;
A
#
# COMPACT_ATOMS: atom_id res chain seq x y z
N MET A 1 -7.64 -13.13 11.96
CA MET A 1 -7.72 -11.82 12.66
C MET A 1 -7.50 -10.63 11.71
N GLU A 2 -6.58 -10.72 10.75
CA GLU A 2 -6.21 -9.61 9.86
C GLU A 2 -7.32 -9.17 8.87
N LEU A 3 -8.08 -10.12 8.33
CA LEU A 3 -9.21 -9.84 7.43
C LEU A 3 -10.31 -8.99 8.11
N ALA A 4 -10.50 -9.14 9.42
CA ALA A 4 -11.47 -8.33 10.17
C ALA A 4 -11.01 -6.87 10.31
N LYS A 5 -9.71 -6.65 10.53
CA LYS A 5 -9.11 -5.30 10.59
C LYS A 5 -9.20 -4.59 9.24
N ARG A 6 -8.91 -5.30 8.14
CA ARG A 6 -9.04 -4.75 6.77
C ARG A 6 -10.48 -4.39 6.42
N LYS A 7 -11.44 -5.24 6.78
CA LYS A 7 -12.88 -4.93 6.59
C LYS A 7 -13.32 -3.73 7.41
N ALA A 8 -12.88 -3.61 8.67
CA ALA A 8 -13.22 -2.47 9.52
C ALA A 8 -12.67 -1.14 8.96
N PHE A 9 -11.42 -1.16 8.47
CA PHE A 9 -10.80 0.02 7.86
C PHE A 9 -11.55 0.48 6.61
N ILE A 10 -11.86 -0.44 5.68
CA ILE A 10 -12.59 -0.10 4.45
C ILE A 10 -13.97 0.50 4.76
N THR A 11 -14.66 -0.04 5.76
CA THR A 11 -15.97 0.50 6.18
C THR A 11 -15.83 1.92 6.74
N SER A 12 -14.81 2.17 7.57
CA SER A 12 -14.54 3.50 8.14
C SER A 12 -14.19 4.52 7.05
N THR A 13 -13.31 4.18 6.10
CA THR A 13 -12.95 5.09 4.99
C THR A 13 -14.15 5.41 4.11
N ARG A 14 -15.01 4.42 3.81
CA ARG A 14 -16.23 4.66 3.02
C ARG A 14 -17.20 5.59 3.74
N GLN A 15 -17.25 5.54 5.08
CA GLN A 15 -18.11 6.42 5.87
C GLN A 15 -17.60 7.87 5.86
N THR A 16 -16.31 8.09 6.09
CA THR A 16 -15.72 9.44 6.06
C THR A 16 -15.88 10.13 4.70
N VAL A 17 -15.68 9.40 3.60
CA VAL A 17 -15.88 9.94 2.25
C VAL A 17 -17.34 10.32 2.01
N ARG A 18 -18.28 9.55 2.58
CA ARG A 18 -19.70 9.83 2.45
C ARG A 18 -20.11 11.08 3.22
N GLU A 19 -19.62 11.23 4.45
CA GLU A 19 -19.82 12.43 5.25
C GLU A 19 -19.26 13.68 4.55
N MET A 20 -18.03 13.63 4.03
CA MET A 20 -17.46 14.76 3.26
C MET A 20 -18.30 15.10 2.01
N LYS A 21 -18.78 14.09 1.29
CA LYS A 21 -19.64 14.29 0.12
C LYS A 21 -20.95 14.97 0.53
N ASP A 22 -21.55 14.57 1.64
CA ASP A 22 -22.81 15.12 2.13
C ASP A 22 -22.63 16.56 2.64
N HIS A 23 -21.47 16.90 3.24
CA HIS A 23 -21.12 18.27 3.62
C HIS A 23 -20.90 19.18 2.40
N MET A 24 -20.26 18.69 1.33
CA MET A 24 -20.03 19.46 0.10
C MET A 24 -21.27 19.60 -0.79
N THR A 25 -22.17 18.61 -0.77
CA THR A 25 -23.38 18.61 -1.60
C THR A 25 -24.61 19.18 -0.88
N SER A 26 -24.45 19.67 0.35
CA SER A 26 -25.53 20.32 1.09
C SER A 26 -26.07 21.55 0.32
N PRO A 27 -27.36 21.58 -0.05
CA PRO A 27 -28.00 22.65 -0.83
C PRO A 27 -27.87 24.05 -0.21
N MET A 28 -27.55 24.14 1.08
CA MET A 28 -27.33 25.42 1.78
C MET A 28 -26.02 26.10 1.37
N ALA A 29 -24.94 25.36 1.11
CA ALA A 29 -23.66 25.94 0.71
C ALA A 29 -23.73 26.59 -0.68
N ILE A 30 -24.49 25.97 -1.59
CA ILE A 30 -24.68 26.45 -2.95
C ILE A 30 -25.58 27.70 -2.97
N THR A 31 -26.69 27.68 -2.23
CA THR A 31 -27.66 28.80 -2.21
C THR A 31 -27.13 30.06 -1.51
N VAL A 32 -26.29 29.93 -0.49
CA VAL A 32 -25.62 31.07 0.16
C VAL A 32 -24.63 31.74 -0.79
N SER A 33 -23.84 30.94 -1.50
CA SER A 33 -22.87 31.42 -2.49
C SER A 33 -23.56 32.15 -3.65
N GLU A 34 -24.69 31.61 -4.12
CA GLU A 34 -25.44 32.18 -5.23
C GLU A 34 -26.21 33.45 -4.85
N LYS A 35 -26.74 33.54 -3.62
CA LYS A 35 -27.36 34.78 -3.11
C LYS A 35 -26.34 35.90 -2.98
N LYS A 36 -25.15 35.61 -2.43
CA LYS A 36 -24.08 36.60 -2.27
C LYS A 36 -23.61 37.15 -3.62
N ASN A 37 -23.53 36.31 -4.65
CA ASN A 37 -23.10 36.71 -5.98
C ASN A 37 -24.18 37.50 -6.76
N ARG A 38 -25.47 37.28 -6.46
CA ARG A 38 -26.56 38.08 -7.07
C ARG A 38 -26.75 39.44 -6.40
N GLN A 39 -26.40 39.55 -5.12
CA GLN A 39 -26.57 40.77 -4.34
C GLN A 39 -25.55 41.86 -4.72
N THR A 40 -24.39 41.48 -5.23
CA THR A 40 -23.38 42.39 -5.81
C THR A 40 -23.75 42.92 -7.20
N LEU A 41 -24.63 42.25 -7.94
CA LEU A 41 -24.98 42.60 -9.33
C LEU A 41 -26.22 43.49 -9.47
N MET A 42 -26.99 43.70 -8.41
CA MET A 42 -28.30 44.41 -8.44
C MET A 42 -28.30 45.77 -7.71
N GLY A 43 -27.13 46.31 -7.34
CA GLY A 43 -27.00 47.51 -6.49
C GLY A 43 -27.07 48.88 -7.17
N GLY A 44 -27.57 48.99 -8.42
CA GLY A 44 -27.50 50.26 -9.16
C GLY A 44 -28.72 50.55 -10.03
N ASP A 45 -29.86 50.89 -9.42
CA ASP A 45 -30.96 51.55 -10.11
C ASP A 45 -31.52 52.73 -9.29
N GLY A 46 -31.80 53.83 -9.99
CA GLY A 46 -32.56 54.97 -9.47
C GLY A 46 -31.79 56.29 -9.34
N SER A 47 -31.82 57.15 -10.38
CA SER A 47 -32.37 58.53 -10.30
C SER A 47 -31.98 59.43 -11.49
N ARG A 48 -33.00 59.95 -12.19
CA ARG A 48 -32.97 61.00 -13.24
C ARG A 48 -32.52 62.37 -12.69
N GLY A 49 -31.74 63.13 -13.47
CA GLY A 49 -31.48 64.57 -13.27
C GLY A 49 -30.75 65.21 -14.48
N PRO A 50 -30.99 66.49 -14.84
CA PRO A 50 -30.68 67.04 -16.17
C PRO A 50 -29.26 67.63 -16.35
N ILE A 51 -28.99 67.95 -17.61
CA ILE A 51 -27.70 68.08 -18.31
C ILE A 51 -26.93 69.40 -18.02
N TRP A 52 -25.59 69.30 -18.12
CA TRP A 52 -24.54 70.32 -18.33
C TRP A 52 -23.71 70.76 -17.11
N GLN A 53 -22.63 70.00 -16.84
CA GLN A 53 -21.36 70.49 -16.28
C GLN A 53 -20.21 69.56 -16.75
N PRO A 54 -19.00 70.06 -17.05
CA PRO A 54 -17.88 69.24 -17.49
C PRO A 54 -17.43 68.33 -16.34
N ASN A 55 -17.86 67.07 -16.39
CA ASN A 55 -17.77 66.10 -15.30
C ASN A 55 -16.39 65.44 -15.18
N ALA A 56 -15.29 66.19 -15.21
CA ALA A 56 -13.98 65.63 -14.86
C ALA A 56 -14.00 65.11 -13.41
N ASP A 57 -14.66 65.85 -12.51
CA ASP A 57 -14.72 65.51 -11.09
C ASP A 57 -15.58 64.27 -10.76
N LYS A 58 -16.60 63.94 -11.58
CA LYS A 58 -17.39 62.72 -11.35
C LYS A 58 -16.60 61.46 -11.64
N TYR A 59 -15.80 61.45 -12.70
CA TYR A 59 -14.93 60.31 -13.00
C TYR A 59 -13.83 60.19 -11.95
N THR A 60 -13.20 61.29 -11.54
CA THR A 60 -12.22 61.28 -10.45
C THR A 60 -12.81 60.80 -9.13
N ARG A 61 -14.06 61.16 -8.83
CA ARG A 61 -14.72 60.74 -7.60
C ARG A 61 -15.17 59.28 -7.62
N LEU A 62 -15.66 58.79 -8.77
CA LEU A 62 -15.95 57.37 -8.97
C LEU A 62 -14.68 56.52 -8.89
N ASP A 63 -13.59 56.99 -9.50
CA ASP A 63 -12.29 56.33 -9.47
C ASP A 63 -11.74 56.25 -8.04
N ARG A 64 -11.89 57.35 -7.27
CA ARG A 64 -11.56 57.37 -5.86
C ARG A 64 -12.45 56.45 -5.02
N GLU A 65 -13.75 56.40 -5.27
CA GLU A 65 -14.67 55.48 -4.58
C GLU A 65 -14.35 54.01 -4.91
N LEU A 66 -14.10 53.69 -6.18
CA LEU A 66 -13.67 52.37 -6.63
C LEU A 66 -12.34 51.99 -6.00
N GLN A 67 -11.38 52.89 -5.96
CA GLN A 67 -10.08 52.64 -5.37
C GLN A 67 -10.16 52.46 -3.85
N THR A 68 -11.05 53.19 -3.18
CA THR A 68 -11.30 53.06 -1.73
C THR A 68 -12.00 51.74 -1.42
N ALA A 69 -13.00 51.35 -2.22
CA ALA A 69 -13.69 50.07 -2.09
C ALA A 69 -12.75 48.88 -2.40
N ASN A 70 -11.85 49.03 -3.36
CA ASN A 70 -10.86 48.01 -3.70
C ASN A 70 -9.80 47.89 -2.60
N SER A 71 -9.30 49.01 -2.05
CA SER A 71 -8.40 48.98 -0.90
C SER A 71 -9.06 48.35 0.33
N GLN A 72 -10.31 48.69 0.65
CA GLN A 72 -11.04 48.10 1.78
C GLN A 72 -11.29 46.61 1.57
N PHE A 73 -11.61 46.18 0.35
CA PHE A 73 -11.78 44.76 0.03
C PHE A 73 -10.46 43.99 0.15
N ILE A 74 -9.34 44.57 -0.30
CA ILE A 74 -8.00 43.97 -0.15
C ILE A 74 -7.58 43.90 1.32
N GLU A 75 -7.88 44.94 2.11
CA GLU A 75 -7.57 45.03 3.54
C GLU A 75 -8.42 44.04 4.36
N GLU A 76 -9.69 43.82 3.99
CA GLU A 76 -10.55 42.78 4.58
C GLU A 76 -10.17 41.35 4.13
N GLN A 77 -9.61 41.17 2.92
CA GLN A 77 -9.16 39.87 2.41
C GLN A 77 -7.75 39.47 2.88
N GLN A 78 -6.89 40.42 3.23
CA GLN A 78 -5.54 40.19 3.74
C GLN A 78 -5.46 39.25 4.95
N PRO A 79 -6.26 39.44 6.02
CA PRO A 79 -6.24 38.52 7.16
C PRO A 79 -6.75 37.14 6.78
N GLN A 80 -7.68 37.04 5.82
CA GLN A 80 -8.23 35.77 5.37
C GLN A 80 -7.23 34.95 4.55
N GLN A 81 -6.38 35.60 3.75
CA GLN A 81 -5.31 34.90 3.01
C GLN A 81 -4.15 34.45 3.91
N GLN A 82 -3.81 35.20 4.96
CA GLN A 82 -2.80 34.77 5.94
C GLN A 82 -3.26 33.53 6.72
N LEU A 83 -4.53 33.49 7.15
CA LEU A 83 -5.12 32.32 7.81
C LEU A 83 -5.15 31.08 6.92
N ILE A 84 -5.38 31.25 5.60
CA ILE A 84 -5.36 30.14 4.63
C ILE A 84 -3.93 29.65 4.39
N ALA A 85 -2.93 30.54 4.37
CA ALA A 85 -1.53 30.17 4.24
C ALA A 85 -1.01 29.42 5.48
N GLU A 86 -1.35 29.88 6.70
CA GLU A 86 -1.01 29.17 7.94
C GLU A 86 -1.66 27.77 8.01
N GLN A 87 -2.91 27.62 7.58
CA GLN A 87 -3.57 26.30 7.54
C GLN A 87 -2.94 25.34 6.51
N GLN A 88 -2.35 25.86 5.44
CA GLN A 88 -1.65 25.03 4.45
C GLN A 88 -0.26 24.61 4.95
N ASP A 89 0.45 25.45 5.71
CA ASP A 89 1.73 25.10 6.32
C ASP A 89 1.57 24.01 7.40
N GLU A 90 0.52 24.07 8.21
CA GLU A 90 0.22 23.04 9.21
C GLU A 90 -0.08 21.67 8.55
N GLN A 91 -0.75 21.66 7.39
CA GLN A 91 -0.95 20.44 6.60
C GLN A 91 0.35 19.90 5.98
N LEU A 92 1.26 20.78 5.53
CA LEU A 92 2.56 20.37 4.99
C LEU A 92 3.47 19.79 6.09
N GLU A 93 3.40 20.29 7.33
CA GLU A 93 4.13 19.73 8.47
C GLU A 93 3.66 18.33 8.82
N LEU A 94 2.34 18.08 8.81
CA LEU A 94 1.76 16.75 9.03
C LEU A 94 2.16 15.75 7.93
N VAL A 95 2.19 16.20 6.67
CA VAL A 95 2.67 15.40 5.54
C VAL A 95 4.17 15.13 5.64
N SER A 96 4.97 16.12 6.05
CA SER A 96 6.42 16.00 6.30
C SER A 96 6.73 14.99 7.40
N GLY A 97 5.99 15.03 8.52
CA GLY A 97 6.10 14.06 9.60
C GLY A 97 5.77 12.63 9.14
N THR A 98 4.74 12.49 8.29
CA THR A 98 4.35 11.19 7.72
C THR A 98 5.41 10.64 6.75
N ILE A 99 6.05 11.50 5.95
CA ILE A 99 7.19 11.13 5.10
C ILE A 99 8.39 10.69 5.95
N GLY A 100 8.65 11.35 7.09
CA GLY A 100 9.71 10.95 8.02
C GLY A 100 9.48 9.55 8.61
N VAL A 101 8.25 9.26 9.04
CA VAL A 101 7.87 7.93 9.54
C VAL A 101 7.95 6.87 8.45
N LEU A 102 7.46 7.18 7.24
CA LEU A 102 7.53 6.25 6.11
C LEU A 102 8.98 5.96 5.71
N LYS A 103 9.86 6.96 5.71
CA LYS A 103 11.30 6.79 5.48
C LYS A 103 11.94 5.89 6.53
N ASN A 104 11.62 6.09 7.82
CA ASN A 104 12.14 5.23 8.89
C ASN A 104 11.62 3.79 8.77
N MET A 105 10.32 3.61 8.50
CA MET A 105 9.74 2.29 8.26
C MET A 105 10.35 1.61 7.02
N SER A 106 10.52 2.33 5.91
CA SER A 106 11.16 1.80 4.71
C SER A 106 12.61 1.38 4.96
N GLN A 107 13.35 2.13 5.78
CA GLN A 107 14.72 1.80 6.14
C GLN A 107 14.78 0.53 7.02
N ARG A 108 13.86 0.40 7.99
CA ARG A 108 13.73 -0.82 8.80
C ARG A 108 13.33 -2.04 7.97
N ILE A 109 12.40 -1.86 7.03
CA ILE A 109 12.00 -2.92 6.08
C ILE A 109 13.21 -3.33 5.22
N GLY A 110 14.01 -2.36 4.76
CA GLY A 110 15.23 -2.66 4.02
C GLY A 110 16.23 -3.48 4.84
N GLN A 111 16.47 -3.11 6.10
CA GLN A 111 17.36 -3.85 6.99
C GLN A 111 16.86 -5.27 7.28
N GLU A 112 15.56 -5.42 7.55
CA GLU A 112 14.94 -6.73 7.78
C GLU A 112 15.01 -7.62 6.52
N LEU A 113 14.85 -7.04 5.33
CA LEU A 113 15.00 -7.76 4.06
C LEU A 113 16.45 -8.21 3.83
N ASP A 114 17.44 -7.37 4.16
CA ASP A 114 18.86 -7.76 4.09
C ASP A 114 19.18 -8.90 5.09
N GLU A 115 18.64 -8.83 6.32
CA GLU A 115 18.77 -9.91 7.30
C GLU A 115 18.10 -11.20 6.83
N GLN A 116 16.90 -11.10 6.26
CA GLN A 116 16.19 -12.26 5.68
C GLN A 116 16.91 -12.83 4.46
N ALA A 117 17.61 -12.00 3.66
CA ALA A 117 18.42 -12.48 2.55
C ALA A 117 19.58 -13.37 3.05
N VAL A 118 20.23 -12.98 4.15
CA VAL A 118 21.26 -13.80 4.79
C VAL A 118 20.67 -15.09 5.37
N MET A 119 19.53 -15.01 6.08
CA MET A 119 18.87 -16.22 6.59
C MET A 119 18.40 -17.17 5.49
N LEU A 120 18.04 -16.66 4.30
CA LEU A 120 17.64 -17.48 3.16
C LEU A 120 18.83 -18.19 2.51
N ASP A 121 20.01 -17.58 2.53
CA ASP A 121 21.26 -18.21 2.10
C ASP A 121 21.64 -19.36 3.05
N ASP A 122 21.57 -19.12 4.36
CA ASP A 122 21.78 -20.16 5.38
C ASP A 122 20.75 -21.30 5.23
N PHE A 123 19.48 -20.97 5.00
CA PHE A 123 18.44 -21.97 4.74
C PHE A 123 18.71 -22.77 3.46
N SER A 124 19.23 -22.13 2.40
CA SER A 124 19.62 -22.82 1.17
C SER A 124 20.77 -23.79 1.43
N HIS A 125 21.76 -23.39 2.24
CA HIS A 125 22.84 -24.27 2.67
C HIS A 125 22.34 -25.46 3.50
N GLU A 126 21.40 -25.24 4.42
CA GLU A 126 20.77 -26.33 5.18
C GLU A 126 19.95 -27.26 4.27
N MET A 127 19.25 -26.71 3.27
CA MET A 127 18.50 -27.48 2.28
C MET A 127 19.44 -28.36 1.44
N ASP A 128 20.57 -27.84 0.96
CA ASP A 128 21.59 -28.61 0.23
C ASP A 128 22.15 -29.76 1.09
N SER A 129 22.35 -29.51 2.38
CA SER A 129 22.78 -30.54 3.33
C SER A 129 21.71 -31.63 3.50
N THR A 130 20.44 -31.24 3.51
CA THR A 130 19.29 -32.14 3.62
C THR A 130 19.13 -32.97 2.36
N GLN A 131 19.30 -32.36 1.18
CA GLN A 131 19.32 -33.04 -0.11
C GLN A 131 20.43 -34.10 -0.15
N SER A 132 21.65 -33.73 0.29
CA SER A 132 22.78 -34.66 0.37
C SER A 132 22.52 -35.84 1.31
N ARG A 133 21.85 -35.60 2.45
CA ARG A 133 21.41 -36.65 3.37
C ARG A 133 20.35 -37.55 2.74
N LEU A 134 19.37 -36.96 2.05
CA LEU A 134 18.33 -37.68 1.33
C LEU A 134 18.92 -38.59 0.24
N ASP A 135 19.85 -38.06 -0.56
CA ASP A 135 20.55 -38.84 -1.59
C ASP A 135 21.32 -40.02 -1.00
N ASN A 136 21.98 -39.81 0.14
CA ASN A 136 22.67 -40.89 0.86
C ASN A 136 21.68 -41.93 1.39
N VAL A 137 20.51 -41.52 1.88
CA VAL A 137 19.45 -42.43 2.30
C VAL A 137 18.89 -43.19 1.10
N MET A 138 18.63 -42.55 -0.03
CA MET A 138 18.19 -43.20 -1.26
C MET A 138 19.22 -44.21 -1.76
N LYS A 139 20.51 -43.86 -1.77
CA LYS A 139 21.60 -44.80 -2.11
C LYS A 139 21.65 -45.97 -1.14
N LYS A 140 21.48 -45.75 0.16
CA LYS A 140 21.39 -46.84 1.16
C LYS A 140 20.17 -47.72 0.93
N LEU A 141 19.00 -47.15 0.62
CA LEU A 141 17.79 -47.90 0.31
C LEU A 141 17.97 -48.74 -0.97
N ALA A 142 18.53 -48.16 -2.03
CA ALA A 142 18.85 -48.87 -3.26
C ALA A 142 19.84 -50.03 -3.00
N LYS A 143 20.89 -49.78 -2.21
CA LYS A 143 21.87 -50.79 -1.83
C LYS A 143 21.27 -51.88 -0.94
N VAL A 144 20.43 -51.53 0.03
CA VAL A 144 19.74 -52.51 0.89
C VAL A 144 18.80 -53.35 0.05
N SER A 145 17.97 -52.72 -0.81
CA SER A 145 17.08 -53.43 -1.75
C SER A 145 17.85 -54.48 -2.56
N HIS A 146 18.94 -54.06 -3.20
CA HIS A 146 19.77 -54.93 -4.05
C HIS A 146 20.57 -55.99 -3.26
N MET A 147 21.05 -55.66 -2.06
CA MET A 147 21.83 -56.62 -1.25
C MET A 147 20.97 -57.70 -0.61
N THR A 148 19.69 -57.44 -0.34
CA THR A 148 18.82 -58.44 0.31
C THR A 148 18.38 -59.55 -0.64
N SER A 149 18.19 -59.25 -1.93
CA SER A 149 17.80 -60.26 -2.92
C SER A 149 18.99 -61.13 -3.30
N ASP A 150 20.13 -60.53 -3.65
CA ASP A 150 21.23 -61.28 -4.25
C ASP A 150 21.83 -62.28 -3.26
N ARG A 151 22.25 -61.84 -2.07
CA ARG A 151 22.96 -62.76 -1.17
C ARG A 151 22.08 -63.92 -0.69
N ARG A 152 20.78 -63.69 -0.46
CA ARG A 152 19.85 -64.77 -0.08
C ARG A 152 19.53 -65.68 -1.26
N GLN A 153 19.35 -65.15 -2.46
CA GLN A 153 19.08 -65.95 -3.65
C GLN A 153 20.27 -66.83 -4.02
N TRP A 154 21.49 -66.28 -4.02
CA TRP A 154 22.72 -67.03 -4.28
C TRP A 154 22.97 -68.12 -3.22
N CYS A 155 22.70 -67.83 -1.95
CA CYS A 155 22.79 -68.84 -0.88
C CYS A 155 21.75 -69.96 -1.06
N ALA A 156 20.50 -69.62 -1.39
CA ALA A 156 19.45 -70.60 -1.65
C ALA A 156 19.77 -71.51 -2.84
N ILE A 157 20.29 -70.94 -3.95
CA ILE A 157 20.75 -71.70 -5.12
C ILE A 157 21.88 -72.67 -4.73
N GLY A 158 22.86 -72.21 -3.95
CA GLY A 158 23.97 -73.05 -3.48
C GLY A 158 23.51 -74.22 -2.61
N ILE A 159 22.62 -73.97 -1.65
CA ILE A 159 22.03 -75.02 -0.79
C ILE A 159 21.24 -76.03 -1.63
N LEU A 160 20.43 -75.54 -2.57
CA LEU A 160 19.63 -76.40 -3.44
C LEU A 160 20.50 -77.29 -4.34
N LEU A 161 21.59 -76.75 -4.88
CA LEU A 161 22.60 -77.52 -5.63
C LEU A 161 23.30 -78.58 -4.76
N ALA A 162 23.67 -78.24 -3.52
CA ALA A 162 24.31 -79.19 -2.61
C ALA A 162 23.38 -80.36 -2.28
N ILE A 163 22.10 -80.08 -1.99
CA ILE A 163 21.09 -81.12 -1.74
C ILE A 163 20.92 -81.99 -3.00
N LEU A 164 20.82 -81.38 -4.18
CA LEU A 164 20.73 -82.11 -5.44
C LEU A 164 21.93 -83.05 -5.63
N PHE A 165 23.15 -82.59 -5.34
CA PHE A 165 24.36 -83.38 -5.46
C PHE A 165 24.36 -84.59 -4.51
N VAL A 166 23.93 -84.39 -3.26
CA VAL A 166 23.78 -85.49 -2.28
C VAL A 166 22.77 -86.53 -2.77
N VAL A 167 21.63 -86.10 -3.32
CA VAL A 167 20.61 -87.01 -3.87
C VAL A 167 21.17 -87.82 -5.05
N ILE A 168 21.95 -87.19 -5.94
CA ILE A 168 22.60 -87.88 -7.07
C ILE A 168 23.60 -88.92 -6.57
N ILE A 169 24.43 -88.59 -5.58
CA ILE A 169 25.38 -89.55 -4.99
C ILE A 169 24.63 -90.73 -4.38
N LEU A 170 23.58 -90.47 -3.59
CA LEU A 170 22.77 -91.53 -2.99
C LEU A 170 22.13 -92.42 -4.06
N PHE A 171 21.65 -91.85 -5.17
CA PHE A 171 21.08 -92.62 -6.29
C PHE A 171 22.11 -93.45 -7.06
N ILE A 172 23.37 -93.00 -7.14
CA ILE A 172 24.45 -93.77 -7.79
C ILE A 172 24.93 -94.90 -6.87
N VAL A 173 24.94 -94.66 -5.55
CA VAL A 173 25.44 -95.61 -4.55
C VAL A 173 24.40 -96.67 -4.18
N LEU A 174 23.11 -96.31 -4.15
CA LEU A 174 21.98 -97.19 -3.81
C LEU A 174 21.40 -97.86 -5.06
#